data_AF-Q02CY2-F1
#
_entry.id   AF-Q02CY2-F1
#
_cell.length_a   1.000
_cell.length_b   1.000
_cell.length_c   1.000
_cell.angle_alpha   90.00
_cell.angle_beta   90.00
_cell.angle_gamma   90.00
#
_symmetry.space_group_name_H-M   'P 1'
#
loop_
_entity.id
_entity.type
_entity.pdbx_description
1 polymer ?
#
loop_
_entity_poly.entity_id
_entity_poly.type
_entity_poly.pdbx_seq_one_letter_code
_entity_poly.pdbx_strand_id
1 'polypeptide(L)'
;MHGTIVQVSISPGGLPKRAIAEGIITPLGIEGDLHAHPAIHGGPSKAILIIAAEVVDALVARGYPLFYGAMGENLTTRGIEIRDFRIGDQFRAGGATLEITQPRGPCSALDIYGDTLKLEVYDKKVKQRDPTSPRWGMSGFYASVVVPGPVQAGDAITLLSKLA
;
A
#
# COMPACT_ATOMS: atom_id res chain seq x y z
N MET A 1 12.96 9.67 -6.89
CA MET A 1 12.64 8.24 -6.72
C MET A 1 11.52 7.90 -7.69
N HIS A 2 11.72 6.89 -8.54
CA HIS A 2 10.81 6.55 -9.64
C HIS A 2 10.62 5.04 -9.71
N GLY A 3 9.38 4.61 -9.88
CA GLY A 3 9.00 3.21 -10.07
C GLY A 3 7.74 3.10 -10.91
N THR A 4 7.17 1.91 -10.94
CA THR A 4 5.99 1.58 -11.75
C THR A 4 4.93 0.92 -10.90
N ILE A 5 3.65 1.20 -11.17
CA ILE A 5 2.51 0.49 -10.61
C ILE A 5 2.38 -0.83 -11.38
N VAL A 6 2.64 -1.96 -10.74
CA VAL A 6 2.55 -3.28 -11.39
C VAL A 6 1.15 -3.86 -11.32
N GLN A 7 0.34 -3.45 -10.34
CA GLN A 7 -1.06 -3.86 -10.23
C GLN A 7 -1.90 -2.80 -9.51
N VAL A 8 -3.10 -2.57 -10.04
CA VAL A 8 -4.17 -1.83 -9.37
C VAL A 8 -5.19 -2.86 -8.88
N SER A 9 -5.60 -2.78 -7.62
CA SER A 9 -6.46 -3.78 -6.99
C SER A 9 -7.59 -3.17 -6.16
N ILE A 10 -8.76 -3.80 -6.21
CA ILE A 10 -9.93 -3.44 -5.40
C ILE A 10 -10.60 -4.69 -4.81
N SER A 11 -11.47 -4.51 -3.83
CA SER A 11 -12.30 -5.58 -3.26
C SER A 11 -13.70 -5.04 -2.94
N PRO A 12 -14.75 -5.88 -2.97
CA PRO A 12 -16.04 -5.53 -2.40
C PRO A 12 -16.04 -5.50 -0.85
N GLY A 13 -14.86 -5.58 -0.23
CA GLY A 13 -14.66 -5.60 1.22
C GLY A 13 -13.67 -6.68 1.64
N GLY A 14 -12.60 -6.30 2.35
CA GLY A 14 -11.67 -7.23 2.97
C GLY A 14 -10.51 -7.68 2.07
N LEU A 15 -10.00 -8.88 2.34
CA LEU A 15 -8.89 -9.50 1.63
C LEU A 15 -9.38 -10.73 0.85
N PRO A 16 -8.76 -11.08 -0.29
CA PRO A 16 -7.77 -10.28 -1.02
C PRO A 16 -8.43 -9.16 -1.84
N LYS A 17 -7.64 -8.14 -2.20
CA LYS A 17 -7.99 -7.27 -3.33
C LYS A 17 -7.60 -7.97 -4.65
N ARG A 18 -8.39 -7.76 -5.70
CA ARG A 18 -8.23 -8.38 -7.03
C ARG A 18 -7.88 -7.32 -8.06
N ALA A 19 -7.08 -7.73 -9.05
CA ALA A 19 -6.61 -6.86 -10.12
C ALA A 19 -7.76 -6.29 -10.94
N ILE A 20 -7.62 -5.03 -11.33
CA ILE A 20 -8.41 -4.35 -12.35
C ILE A 20 -7.47 -3.74 -13.39
N ALA A 21 -7.95 -3.56 -14.63
CA ALA A 21 -7.14 -2.99 -15.70
C ALA A 21 -6.77 -1.52 -15.42
N GLU A 22 -7.77 -0.75 -14.98
CA GLU A 22 -7.69 0.68 -14.68
C GLU A 22 -8.72 1.02 -13.60
N GLY A 23 -8.55 2.16 -12.94
CA GLY A 23 -9.49 2.69 -11.96
C GLY A 23 -9.34 4.19 -11.76
N ILE A 24 -10.28 4.78 -11.01
CA ILE A 24 -10.24 6.20 -10.62
C ILE A 24 -9.95 6.28 -9.13
N ILE A 25 -8.86 6.95 -8.77
CA ILE A 25 -8.54 7.28 -7.38
C ILE A 25 -9.36 8.51 -6.98
N THR A 26 -10.16 8.36 -5.93
CA THR A 26 -10.99 9.40 -5.31
C THR A 26 -10.49 9.74 -3.90
N PRO A 27 -10.98 10.81 -3.26
CA PRO A 27 -10.61 11.14 -1.87
C PRO A 27 -10.83 10.03 -0.83
N LEU A 28 -11.65 9.02 -1.15
CA LEU A 28 -11.99 7.91 -0.25
C LEU A 28 -11.42 6.55 -0.68
N GLY A 29 -10.68 6.50 -1.79
CA GLY A 29 -10.08 5.28 -2.34
C GLY A 29 -10.38 5.12 -3.83
N ILE A 30 -10.11 3.92 -4.37
CA ILE A 30 -10.40 3.60 -5.77
C ILE A 30 -11.90 3.32 -5.93
N GLU A 31 -12.52 3.82 -6.98
CA GLU A 31 -13.91 3.49 -7.31
C GLU A 31 -14.13 1.97 -7.37
N GLY A 32 -15.18 1.49 -6.71
CA GLY A 32 -15.48 0.06 -6.58
C GLY A 32 -14.72 -0.64 -5.43
N ASP A 33 -13.77 0.00 -4.77
CA ASP A 33 -13.14 -0.53 -3.56
C ASP A 33 -13.97 -0.21 -2.32
N LEU A 34 -14.45 -1.26 -1.65
CA LEU A 34 -15.21 -1.14 -0.41
C LEU A 34 -14.35 -1.56 0.79
N HIS A 35 -14.65 -0.92 1.92
CA HIS A 35 -14.02 -1.23 3.20
C HIS A 35 -15.04 -1.95 4.08
N ALA A 36 -14.76 -3.20 4.48
CA ALA A 36 -15.65 -3.94 5.38
C ALA A 36 -15.84 -3.25 6.75
N HIS A 37 -14.89 -2.40 7.16
CA HIS A 37 -14.95 -1.59 8.37
C HIS A 37 -14.44 -0.16 8.09
N PRO A 38 -15.26 0.74 7.51
CA PRO A 38 -14.79 2.04 7.05
C PRO A 38 -14.29 2.95 8.19
N ALA A 39 -14.79 2.76 9.42
CA ALA A 39 -14.31 3.48 10.60
C ALA A 39 -12.88 3.10 11.05
N ILE A 40 -12.39 1.92 10.64
CA ILE A 40 -11.09 1.37 11.08
C ILE A 40 -10.09 1.33 9.93
N HIS A 41 -10.54 0.83 8.77
CA HIS A 41 -9.69 0.51 7.62
C HIS A 41 -9.86 1.45 6.43
N GLY A 42 -10.75 2.45 6.52
CA GLY A 42 -10.97 3.43 5.48
C GLY A 42 -10.87 4.87 6.00
N GLY A 43 -11.41 5.78 5.20
CA GLY A 43 -11.40 7.21 5.47
C GLY A 43 -10.27 7.95 4.74
N PRO A 44 -10.32 9.29 4.68
CA PRO A 44 -9.43 10.08 3.82
C PRO A 44 -7.93 9.88 4.09
N SER A 45 -7.55 9.54 5.33
CA SER A 45 -6.15 9.29 5.70
C SER A 45 -5.68 7.86 5.39
N LYS A 46 -6.56 6.98 4.92
CA LYS A 46 -6.27 5.58 4.57
C LYS A 46 -6.89 5.20 3.22
N ALA A 47 -7.05 6.18 2.33
CA ALA A 47 -7.75 6.01 1.06
C ALA A 47 -7.07 4.97 0.16
N ILE A 48 -5.74 4.96 0.12
CA ILE A 48 -4.96 4.05 -0.71
C ILE A 48 -3.93 3.32 0.15
N LEU A 49 -3.84 2.00 0.02
CA LEU A 49 -2.74 1.21 0.56
C LEU A 49 -1.74 0.85 -0.54
N ILE A 50 -0.47 1.18 -0.32
CA ILE A 50 0.65 0.92 -1.25
C ILE A 50 1.56 -0.14 -0.65
N ILE A 51 1.91 -1.16 -1.43
CA ILE A 51 2.91 -2.18 -1.11
C ILE A 51 3.91 -2.32 -2.26
N ALA A 52 5.17 -2.56 -1.93
CA ALA A 52 6.22 -2.85 -2.91
C ALA A 52 6.18 -4.33 -3.31
N ALA A 53 6.25 -4.61 -4.61
CA ALA A 53 6.29 -5.93 -5.19
C ALA A 53 7.48 -6.73 -4.66
N GLU A 54 8.61 -6.06 -4.43
CA GLU A 54 9.82 -6.62 -3.84
C GLU A 54 9.55 -7.25 -2.47
N VAL A 55 8.64 -6.68 -1.68
CA VAL A 55 8.26 -7.24 -0.37
C VAL A 55 7.41 -8.50 -0.56
N VAL A 56 6.42 -8.44 -1.45
CA VAL A 56 5.56 -9.60 -1.73
C VAL A 56 6.38 -10.75 -2.29
N ASP A 57 7.22 -10.48 -3.29
CA ASP A 57 8.10 -11.47 -3.94
C ASP A 57 9.05 -12.12 -2.91
N ALA A 58 9.65 -11.33 -2.01
CA ALA A 58 10.54 -11.84 -0.97
C ALA A 58 9.80 -12.74 0.04
N LEU A 59 8.56 -12.40 0.40
CA LEU A 59 7.73 -13.23 1.29
C LEU A 59 7.28 -14.51 0.59
N VAL A 60 6.92 -14.45 -0.70
CA VAL A 60 6.60 -15.64 -1.51
C VAL A 60 7.81 -16.58 -1.59
N ALA A 61 9.01 -16.04 -1.83
CA ALA A 61 10.25 -16.83 -1.85
C ALA A 61 10.55 -17.53 -0.51
N ARG A 62 9.98 -17.03 0.59
CA ARG A 62 10.05 -17.63 1.93
C ARG A 62 8.90 -18.59 2.24
N GLY A 63 8.00 -18.84 1.29
CA GLY A 63 6.92 -19.82 1.41
C GLY A 63 5.57 -19.26 1.85
N TYR A 64 5.41 -17.94 1.98
CA TYR A 64 4.07 -17.36 2.21
C TYR A 64 3.23 -17.42 0.93
N PRO A 65 1.97 -17.88 0.97
CA PRO A 65 1.09 -18.00 -0.20
C PRO A 65 0.49 -16.65 -0.63
N LEU A 66 1.35 -15.66 -0.86
CA LEU A 66 0.97 -14.30 -1.24
C LEU A 66 0.96 -14.13 -2.77
N PHE A 67 0.21 -13.12 -3.20
CA PHE A 67 0.16 -12.61 -4.56
C PHE A 67 -0.18 -11.12 -4.47
N TYR A 68 -0.05 -10.35 -5.56
CA TYR A 68 -0.38 -8.93 -5.55
C TYR A 68 -1.87 -8.71 -5.25
N GLY A 69 -2.17 -7.86 -4.27
CA GLY A 69 -3.49 -7.65 -3.69
C GLY A 69 -3.82 -8.55 -2.49
N ALA A 70 -3.05 -9.61 -2.23
CA ALA A 70 -3.27 -10.51 -1.10
C ALA A 70 -3.12 -9.80 0.25
N MET A 71 -2.18 -8.87 0.33
CA MET A 71 -1.98 -8.07 1.54
C MET A 71 -3.02 -6.96 1.67
N GLY A 72 -3.92 -6.79 0.71
CA GLY A 72 -5.00 -5.81 0.71
C GLY A 72 -4.60 -4.45 0.16
N GLU A 73 -3.44 -4.36 -0.48
CA GLU A 73 -3.00 -3.15 -1.15
C GLU A 73 -3.86 -2.83 -2.36
N ASN A 74 -4.08 -1.54 -2.57
CA ASN A 74 -4.69 -1.02 -3.79
C ASN A 74 -3.64 -0.92 -4.89
N LEU A 75 -2.44 -0.45 -4.54
CA LEU A 75 -1.34 -0.27 -5.49
C LEU A 75 -0.18 -1.18 -5.10
N THR A 76 0.11 -2.15 -5.95
CA THR A 76 1.40 -2.85 -5.90
C THR A 76 2.37 -2.10 -6.81
N THR A 77 3.54 -1.74 -6.29
CA THR A 77 4.53 -0.90 -6.97
C THR A 77 5.88 -1.61 -7.08
N ARG A 78 6.73 -1.24 -8.04
CA ARG A 78 8.05 -1.84 -8.24
C ARG A 78 9.08 -0.77 -8.60
N GLY A 79 10.33 -0.97 -8.19
CA GLY A 79 11.45 -0.06 -8.46
C GLY A 79 11.47 1.18 -7.56
N ILE A 80 10.53 1.28 -6.63
CA ILE A 80 10.45 2.37 -5.67
C ILE A 80 11.01 1.92 -4.32
N GLU A 81 12.00 2.64 -3.79
CA GLU A 81 12.62 2.29 -2.51
C GLU A 81 11.69 2.66 -1.36
N ILE A 82 10.80 1.74 -1.00
CA ILE A 82 9.74 1.96 -0.02
C ILE A 82 10.29 2.22 1.39
N ARG A 83 11.56 1.84 1.66
CA ARG A 83 12.20 2.13 2.95
C ARG A 83 12.54 3.60 3.14
N ASP A 84 12.60 4.36 2.05
CA ASP A 84 12.84 5.79 2.09
C ASP A 84 11.57 6.61 2.27
N PHE A 85 10.39 5.98 2.23
CA PHE A 85 9.13 6.68 2.43
C PHE A 85 9.07 7.27 3.84
N ARG A 86 8.64 8.52 3.93
CA ARG A 86 8.36 9.22 5.18
C ARG A 86 6.91 9.67 5.18
N ILE A 87 6.37 9.80 6.38
CA ILE A 87 5.04 10.40 6.57
C ILE A 87 5.11 11.84 6.07
N GLY A 88 4.15 12.22 5.22
CA GLY A 88 4.10 13.51 4.53
C GLY A 88 4.72 13.50 3.12
N ASP A 89 5.48 12.47 2.73
CA ASP A 89 6.00 12.41 1.36
C ASP A 89 4.86 12.36 0.35
N GLN A 90 4.96 13.17 -0.71
CA GLN A 90 3.98 13.20 -1.78
C GLN A 90 4.49 12.49 -3.03
N PHE A 91 3.64 11.63 -3.59
CA PHE A 91 3.92 10.84 -4.77
C PHE A 91 2.87 11.10 -5.84
N ARG A 92 3.32 11.25 -7.08
CA ARG A 92 2.46 11.08 -8.24
C ARG A 92 2.33 9.60 -8.53
N ALA A 93 1.11 9.10 -8.66
CA ALA A 93 0.78 7.72 -9.03
C ALA A 93 -0.22 7.78 -10.19
N GLY A 94 0.26 7.54 -11.42
CA GLY A 94 -0.53 7.78 -12.63
C GLY A 94 -0.99 9.24 -12.74
N GLY A 95 -2.31 9.43 -12.80
CA GLY A 95 -2.97 10.74 -12.81
C GLY A 95 -3.24 11.35 -11.43
N ALA A 96 -2.99 10.62 -10.33
CA ALA A 96 -3.28 11.08 -8.97
C ALA A 96 -2.04 11.56 -8.22
N THR A 97 -2.24 12.41 -7.21
CA THR A 97 -1.23 12.77 -6.21
C THR A 97 -1.65 12.23 -4.84
N LEU A 98 -0.76 11.47 -4.21
CA LEU A 98 -0.95 10.81 -2.93
C LEU A 98 0.02 11.36 -1.89
N GLU A 99 -0.38 11.41 -0.63
CA GLU A 99 0.49 11.77 0.50
C GLU A 99 0.54 10.64 1.52
N ILE A 100 1.74 10.20 1.91
CA ILE A 100 1.90 9.12 2.89
C ILE A 100 1.44 9.58 4.26
N THR A 101 0.51 8.86 4.88
CA THR A 101 -0.08 9.25 6.16
C THR A 101 0.47 8.44 7.32
N GLN A 102 0.69 7.13 7.12
CA GLN A 102 1.18 6.22 8.16
C GLN A 102 1.59 4.85 7.60
N PRO A 103 2.50 4.14 8.28
CA PRO A 103 2.70 2.71 8.06
C PRO A 103 1.41 1.92 8.29
N ARG A 104 1.21 0.85 7.53
CA ARG A 104 0.07 -0.06 7.70
C ARG A 104 0.29 -0.97 8.89
N GLY A 105 -0.57 -0.89 9.90
CA GLY A 105 -0.65 -1.90 10.95
C GLY A 105 -1.32 -3.17 10.42
N PRO A 106 -0.66 -4.34 10.38
CA PRO A 106 -1.29 -5.59 9.95
C PRO A 106 -2.35 -6.05 10.95
N CYS A 107 -3.43 -6.67 10.47
CA CYS A 107 -4.52 -7.19 11.29
C CYS A 107 -4.67 -8.72 11.10
N SER A 108 -5.52 -9.35 11.91
CA SER A 108 -5.75 -10.81 11.86
C SER A 108 -6.28 -11.33 10.53
N ALA A 109 -6.82 -10.46 9.66
CA ALA A 109 -7.22 -10.87 8.31
C ALA A 109 -6.05 -11.44 7.48
N LEU A 110 -4.79 -11.07 7.80
CA LEU A 110 -3.61 -11.62 7.13
C LEU A 110 -3.25 -13.04 7.58
N ASP A 111 -3.83 -13.56 8.66
CA ASP A 111 -3.47 -14.87 9.21
C ASP A 111 -3.86 -16.00 8.25
N ILE A 112 -4.81 -15.76 7.32
CA ILE A 112 -5.13 -16.68 6.23
C ILE A 112 -3.94 -16.96 5.29
N TYR A 113 -2.94 -16.07 5.28
CA TYR A 113 -1.70 -16.20 4.52
C TYR A 113 -0.52 -16.66 5.39
N GLY A 114 -0.74 -17.00 6.66
CA GLY A 114 0.26 -17.54 7.58
C GLY A 114 0.35 -16.78 8.90
N ASP A 115 0.30 -17.51 10.00
CA ASP A 115 0.21 -16.97 11.37
C ASP A 115 1.41 -16.09 11.77
N THR A 116 2.57 -16.32 11.16
CA THR A 116 3.80 -15.56 11.42
C THR A 116 4.00 -14.37 10.48
N LEU A 117 3.20 -14.23 9.42
CA LEU A 117 3.37 -13.19 8.39
C LEU A 117 3.44 -11.79 9.00
N LYS A 118 2.59 -11.50 9.98
CA LYS A 118 2.54 -10.19 10.65
C LYS A 118 3.85 -9.85 11.37
N LEU A 119 4.57 -10.85 11.88
CA LEU A 119 5.87 -10.69 12.55
C LEU A 119 7.00 -10.42 11.55
N GLU A 120 6.81 -10.76 10.28
CA GLU A 120 7.80 -10.49 9.24
C GLU A 120 7.76 -9.04 8.76
N VAL A 121 6.56 -8.48 8.70
CA VAL A 121 6.34 -7.19 8.05
C VAL A 121 6.15 -6.03 9.02
N TYR A 122 6.02 -6.30 10.32
CA TYR A 122 5.72 -5.28 11.32
C TYR A 122 6.35 -5.56 12.68
N ASP A 123 6.85 -4.51 13.34
CA ASP A 123 7.37 -4.59 14.70
C ASP A 123 7.03 -3.34 15.55
N LYS A 124 7.54 -3.33 16.78
CA LYS A 124 7.32 -2.23 17.74
C LYS A 124 7.86 -0.89 17.22
N LYS A 125 8.98 -0.88 16.49
CA LYS A 125 9.55 0.34 15.94
C LYS A 125 8.65 0.91 14.84
N VAL A 126 8.14 0.07 13.93
CA VAL A 126 7.16 0.51 12.93
C VAL A 126 5.90 1.08 13.60
N LYS A 127 5.41 0.43 14.66
CA LYS A 127 4.27 0.94 15.47
C LYS A 127 4.55 2.32 16.09
N GLN A 128 5.79 2.58 16.48
CA GLN A 128 6.25 3.86 17.01
C GLN A 128 6.60 4.88 15.91
N ARG A 129 6.37 4.54 14.64
CA ARG A 129 6.72 5.35 13.47
C ARG A 129 8.23 5.65 13.36
N ASP A 130 9.06 4.73 13.83
CA ASP A 130 10.52 4.82 13.73
C ASP A 130 11.01 4.22 12.39
N PRO A 131 11.49 5.05 11.44
CA PRO A 131 11.94 4.59 10.13
C PRO A 131 13.27 3.80 10.17
N THR A 132 13.94 3.72 11.33
CA THR A 132 15.13 2.87 11.51
C THR A 132 14.79 1.39 11.65
N SER A 133 13.51 1.03 11.72
CA SER A 133 13.08 -0.37 11.75
C SER A 133 13.59 -1.13 10.52
N PRO A 134 14.12 -2.36 10.67
CA PRO A 134 14.39 -3.22 9.53
C PRO A 134 13.11 -3.62 8.77
N ARG A 135 11.94 -3.46 9.40
CA ARG A 135 10.62 -3.74 8.83
C ARG A 135 9.90 -2.50 8.30
N TRP A 136 10.56 -1.35 8.28
CA TRP A 136 9.97 -0.12 7.77
C TRP A 136 9.51 -0.30 6.31
N GLY A 137 8.23 -0.02 6.06
CA GLY A 137 7.60 -0.17 4.74
C GLY A 137 7.21 -1.60 4.34
N MET A 138 7.61 -2.64 5.09
CA MET A 138 7.30 -4.02 4.72
C MET A 138 5.80 -4.36 4.81
N SER A 139 5.04 -3.71 5.69
CA SER A 139 3.58 -3.89 5.73
C SER A 139 2.84 -2.96 4.75
N GLY A 140 3.56 -2.08 4.05
CA GLY A 140 3.02 -1.02 3.21
C GLY A 140 2.72 0.28 3.96
N PHE A 141 2.28 1.26 3.19
CA PHE A 141 1.87 2.57 3.68
C PHE A 141 0.46 2.93 3.24
N TYR A 142 -0.28 3.53 4.16
CA TYR A 142 -1.50 4.24 3.82
C TYR A 142 -1.15 5.63 3.26
N ALA A 143 -1.95 6.07 2.31
CA ALA A 143 -1.88 7.39 1.73
C ALA A 143 -3.27 8.05 1.66
N SER A 144 -3.29 9.37 1.83
CA SER A 144 -4.41 10.23 1.46
C SER A 144 -4.29 10.66 0.01
N VAL A 145 -5.38 11.18 -0.55
CA VAL A 145 -5.41 11.68 -1.93
C VAL A 145 -5.41 13.20 -1.89
N VAL A 146 -4.35 13.79 -2.42
CA VAL A 146 -4.20 15.26 -2.58
C VAL A 146 -4.89 15.70 -3.86
N VAL A 147 -4.69 14.96 -4.95
CA VAL A 147 -5.33 15.20 -6.25
C VAL A 147 -5.89 13.88 -6.77
N PRO A 148 -7.23 13.76 -6.95
CA PRO A 148 -7.86 12.60 -7.58
C PRO A 148 -7.42 12.41 -9.04
N GLY A 149 -7.48 11.19 -9.56
CA GLY A 149 -7.12 10.95 -10.95
C GLY A 149 -7.17 9.48 -11.37
N PRO A 150 -7.03 9.21 -12.68
CA PRO A 150 -6.97 7.85 -13.21
C PRO A 150 -5.68 7.14 -12.81
N VAL A 151 -5.76 5.82 -12.70
CA VAL A 151 -4.61 4.93 -12.44
C VAL A 151 -4.79 3.61 -13.18
N GLN A 152 -3.71 3.07 -13.71
CA GLN A 152 -3.68 1.75 -14.35
C GLN A 152 -2.35 1.05 -14.10
N ALA A 153 -2.30 -0.26 -14.34
CA ALA A 153 -1.03 -0.98 -14.35
C ALA A 153 -0.11 -0.43 -15.47
N GLY A 154 1.19 -0.31 -15.17
CA GLY A 154 2.18 0.31 -16.05
C GLY A 154 2.39 1.80 -15.82
N ASP A 155 1.51 2.47 -15.07
CA ASP A 155 1.70 3.88 -14.73
C ASP A 155 2.93 4.10 -13.85
N ALA A 156 3.54 5.27 -13.99
CA ALA A 156 4.64 5.68 -13.12
C ALA A 156 4.15 6.00 -11.70
N ILE A 157 4.98 5.66 -10.71
CA ILE A 157 4.93 6.21 -9.36
C ILE A 157 6.22 7.00 -9.08
N THR A 158 6.11 8.28 -8.76
CA THR A 158 7.27 9.18 -8.63
C THR A 158 7.12 10.07 -7.40
N LEU A 159 8.18 10.13 -6.60
CA LEU A 159 8.27 11.06 -5.47
C LEU A 159 8.34 12.50 -6.00
N LEU A 160 7.40 13.35 -5.59
CA LEU A 160 7.32 14.76 -5.98
C LEU A 160 8.08 15.66 -5.02
N SER A 161 7.93 15.42 -3.72
CA SER A 161 8.60 16.18 -2.67
C SER A 161 8.83 15.27 -1.46
N LYS A 162 10.01 15.42 -0.83
CA LYS A 162 10.24 14.93 0.53
C LYS A 162 9.85 16.04 1.47
N LEU A 163 9.04 15.73 2.49
CA LEU A 163 8.90 16.66 3.60
C LEU A 163 10.23 16.64 4.38
N ALA A 164 10.83 17.82 4.54
CA ALA A 164 12.12 18.03 5.20
C ALA A 164 12.05 17.72 6.69
#